data_AF-A0A1Y4GWG7-F1
#
_entry.id   AF-A0A1Y4GWG7-F1
#
_cell.length_a   1.000
_cell.length_b   1.000
_cell.length_c   1.000
_cell.angle_alpha   90.00
_cell.angle_beta   90.00
_cell.angle_gamma   90.00
#
_symmetry.space_group_name_H-M   'P 1'
#
loop_
_entity.id
_entity.type
_entity.pdbx_description
1 polymer ?
#
loop_
_entity_poly.entity_id
_entity_poly.type
_entity_poly.pdbx_seq_one_letter_code
_entity_poly.pdbx_strand_id
1 'polypeptide(L)'
;MMGIFLWEEPDGARKWEAYADWETLKPMMAALLERGADPAKMMMSVELRWMCPIKHKGRKTVWIDDIRDICNRNVVSSASSAPDTPVPQHDEGETGWISPDGRFFPCGYGCHTEKAREIIGHLKPVNDPRWYLEVKGWLAIYKNPVVGKSLAIGMAREFSRISDQQLQTLRDLGLEEKIENLSSFL
;
A
#
# COMPACT_ATOMS: atom_id res chain seq x y z
N MET A 1 11.48 -19.25 -5.33
CA MET A 1 11.27 -17.80 -5.46
C MET A 1 10.33 -17.59 -6.64
N MET A 2 9.16 -16.97 -6.43
CA MET A 2 8.15 -16.69 -7.46
C MET A 2 8.26 -15.23 -7.90
N GLY A 3 7.94 -14.90 -9.15
CA GLY A 3 8.05 -13.53 -9.63
C GLY A 3 7.56 -13.32 -11.06
N ILE A 4 7.83 -12.12 -11.58
CA ILE A 4 7.69 -11.82 -13.00
C ILE A 4 9.08 -11.57 -13.58
N PHE A 5 9.34 -12.24 -14.70
CA PHE A 5 10.52 -12.06 -15.52
C PHE A 5 10.16 -11.26 -16.76
N LEU A 6 10.92 -10.20 -17.04
CA LEU A 6 10.72 -9.32 -18.19
C LEU A 6 11.95 -9.35 -19.10
N TRP A 7 11.75 -9.33 -20.42
CA TRP A 7 12.84 -9.30 -21.40
C TRP A 7 12.45 -8.57 -22.69
N GLU A 8 13.45 -8.27 -23.52
CA GLU A 8 13.28 -7.73 -24.87
C GLU A 8 13.81 -8.76 -25.88
N GLU A 9 13.01 -9.07 -26.89
CA GLU A 9 13.37 -9.94 -28.00
C GLU A 9 14.27 -9.20 -29.01
N PRO A 10 14.98 -9.90 -29.91
CA PRO A 10 15.86 -9.26 -30.90
C PRO A 10 15.16 -8.26 -31.83
N ASP A 11 13.86 -8.43 -32.05
CA ASP A 11 13.01 -7.53 -32.84
C ASP A 11 12.58 -6.27 -32.06
N GLY A 12 12.99 -6.14 -30.80
CA GLY A 12 12.61 -5.04 -29.90
C GLY A 12 11.29 -5.25 -29.17
N ALA A 13 10.61 -6.39 -29.34
CA ALA A 13 9.37 -6.67 -28.62
C ALA A 13 9.64 -6.95 -27.14
N ARG A 14 8.97 -6.20 -26.26
CA ARG A 14 9.06 -6.38 -24.80
C ARG A 14 8.03 -7.38 -24.33
N LYS A 15 8.49 -8.40 -23.62
CA LYS A 15 7.67 -9.51 -23.12
C LYS A 15 7.89 -9.72 -21.64
N TRP A 16 6.98 -10.46 -21.04
CA TRP A 16 7.06 -10.86 -19.64
C TRP A 16 6.39 -12.21 -19.45
N GLU A 17 6.79 -12.92 -18.41
CA GLU A 17 6.21 -14.19 -17.99
C GLU A 17 6.28 -14.31 -16.46
N ALA A 18 5.26 -14.93 -15.86
CA ALA A 18 5.29 -15.27 -14.44
C ALA A 18 5.99 -16.61 -14.23
N TYR A 19 6.74 -16.78 -13.13
CA TYR A 19 7.41 -18.04 -12.81
C TYR A 19 7.15 -18.47 -11.36
N ALA A 20 7.06 -19.78 -11.16
CA ALA A 20 6.71 -20.38 -9.87
C ALA A 20 7.95 -20.62 -8.97
N ASP A 21 9.11 -20.83 -9.58
CA ASP A 21 10.36 -21.09 -8.85
C ASP A 21 11.58 -20.90 -9.76
N TRP A 22 12.76 -21.06 -9.18
CA TRP A 22 14.02 -20.90 -9.91
C TRP A 22 14.25 -22.01 -10.95
N GLU A 23 13.73 -23.21 -10.71
CA GLU A 23 13.90 -24.35 -11.62
C GLU A 23 13.01 -24.22 -12.88
N THR A 24 11.89 -23.51 -12.78
CA THR A 24 11.08 -23.11 -13.94
C THR A 24 11.65 -21.91 -14.69
N LEU A 25 12.30 -20.97 -13.99
CA LEU A 25 12.89 -19.78 -14.62
C LEU A 25 14.18 -20.08 -15.41
N LYS A 26 15.08 -20.93 -14.88
CA LYS A 26 16.34 -21.32 -15.54
C LYS A 26 16.19 -21.76 -17.01
N PRO A 27 15.36 -22.77 -17.34
CA PRO A 27 15.23 -23.23 -18.72
C PRO A 27 14.60 -22.16 -19.62
N MET A 28 13.72 -21.31 -19.08
CA MET A 28 13.16 -20.17 -19.82
C MET A 28 14.26 -19.17 -20.19
N MET A 29 15.11 -18.79 -19.23
CA MET A 29 16.24 -17.89 -19.49
C MET A 29 17.19 -18.48 -20.52
N ALA A 30 17.55 -19.77 -20.38
CA ALA A 30 18.43 -20.45 -21.33
C ALA A 30 17.86 -20.41 -22.76
N ALA A 31 16.58 -20.76 -22.93
CA ALA A 31 15.92 -20.73 -24.23
C ALA A 31 15.85 -19.31 -24.84
N LEU A 32 15.71 -18.28 -24.02
CA LEU A 32 15.71 -16.89 -24.49
C LEU A 32 17.11 -16.44 -24.95
N LEU A 33 18.16 -16.84 -24.22
CA LEU A 33 19.54 -16.58 -24.61
C LEU A 33 19.92 -17.29 -25.91
N GLU A 34 19.50 -18.54 -26.09
CA GLU A 34 19.70 -19.29 -27.34
C GLU A 34 19.00 -18.62 -28.53
N ARG A 35 17.86 -17.95 -28.29
CA ARG A 35 17.13 -17.17 -29.29
C ARG A 35 17.70 -15.78 -29.54
N GLY A 36 18.81 -15.42 -28.87
CA GLY A 36 19.52 -14.16 -29.05
C GLY A 36 18.99 -13.00 -28.23
N ALA A 37 18.17 -13.25 -27.19
CA ALA A 37 17.77 -12.19 -26.26
C ALA A 37 19.00 -11.65 -25.50
N ASP A 38 19.06 -10.33 -25.33
CA ASP A 38 20.17 -9.65 -24.66
C ASP A 38 20.03 -9.77 -23.12
N PRO A 39 20.98 -10.42 -22.41
CA PRO A 39 20.93 -10.51 -20.95
C PRO A 39 20.87 -9.15 -20.25
N ALA A 40 21.43 -8.09 -20.83
CA ALA A 40 21.41 -6.74 -20.26
C ALA A 40 20.01 -6.11 -20.26
N LYS A 41 19.05 -6.72 -20.97
CA LYS A 41 17.66 -6.28 -21.07
C LYS A 41 16.69 -7.21 -20.34
N MET A 42 17.21 -8.14 -19.55
CA MET A 42 16.42 -9.04 -18.71
C MET A 42 16.28 -8.46 -17.29
N MET A 43 15.07 -8.46 -16.75
CA MET A 43 14.75 -7.86 -15.45
C MET A 43 13.85 -8.75 -14.62
N MET A 44 13.99 -8.65 -13.29
CA MET A 44 13.12 -9.30 -12.31
C MET A 44 12.42 -8.24 -11.46
N SER A 45 11.10 -8.33 -11.35
CA SER A 45 10.34 -7.44 -10.45
C SER A 45 10.27 -8.01 -9.04
N VAL A 46 10.53 -7.15 -8.04
CA VAL A 46 10.48 -7.48 -6.61
C VAL A 46 9.23 -6.93 -5.89
N GLU A 47 8.53 -5.96 -6.50
CA GLU A 47 7.26 -5.44 -6.00
C GLU A 47 6.32 -5.18 -7.19
N LEU A 48 5.15 -5.80 -7.16
CA LEU A 48 4.16 -5.70 -8.24
C LEU A 48 2.85 -5.15 -7.70
N ARG A 49 2.20 -4.31 -8.51
CA ARG A 49 0.93 -3.69 -8.18
C ARG A 49 -0.13 -3.97 -9.24
N TRP A 50 -1.33 -4.27 -8.77
CA TRP A 50 -2.50 -4.34 -9.63
C TRP A 50 -2.85 -2.95 -10.16
N MET A 51 -2.83 -2.79 -11.48
CA MET A 51 -3.26 -1.57 -12.15
C MET A 51 -4.77 -1.31 -11.96
N CYS A 52 -5.56 -2.37 -11.81
CA CYS A 52 -7.00 -2.32 -11.60
C CYS A 52 -7.42 -3.03 -10.30
N PRO A 53 -7.16 -2.46 -9.11
CA PRO A 53 -7.40 -3.12 -7.83
C PRO A 53 -8.84 -3.59 -7.61
N ILE A 54 -9.81 -2.92 -8.23
CA ILE A 54 -11.23 -3.30 -8.18
C ILE A 54 -11.48 -4.73 -8.67
N LYS A 55 -10.65 -5.25 -9.59
CA LYS A 55 -10.72 -6.63 -10.06
C LYS A 55 -10.13 -7.65 -9.08
N HIS A 56 -9.45 -7.17 -8.04
CA HIS A 56 -8.71 -7.97 -7.07
C HIS A 56 -9.13 -7.66 -5.63
N LYS A 57 -10.44 -7.49 -5.37
CA LYS A 57 -11.00 -7.19 -4.04
C LYS A 57 -10.43 -5.91 -3.42
N GLY A 58 -10.09 -4.92 -4.24
CA GLY A 58 -9.45 -3.67 -3.81
C GLY A 58 -7.98 -3.81 -3.43
N ARG A 59 -7.39 -5.01 -3.49
CA ARG A 59 -5.97 -5.23 -3.22
C ARG A 59 -5.13 -4.57 -4.32
N LYS A 60 -4.18 -3.72 -3.93
CA LYS A 60 -3.27 -3.03 -4.86
C LYS A 60 -1.94 -3.74 -5.05
N THR A 61 -1.51 -4.56 -4.08
CA THR A 61 -0.29 -5.36 -4.16
C THR A 61 -0.60 -6.72 -4.78
N VAL A 62 0.26 -7.20 -5.66
CA VAL A 62 0.24 -8.58 -6.17
C VAL A 62 0.99 -9.46 -5.17
N TRP A 63 0.32 -10.48 -4.65
CA TRP A 63 0.88 -11.41 -3.67
C TRP A 63 1.44 -12.65 -4.36
N ILE A 64 2.18 -13.46 -3.62
CA ILE A 64 2.82 -14.66 -4.17
C ILE A 64 1.79 -15.66 -4.72
N ASP A 65 0.62 -15.77 -4.09
CA ASP A 65 -0.46 -16.64 -4.56
C ASP A 65 -1.11 -16.08 -5.83
N ASP A 66 -1.17 -14.77 -6.00
CA ASP A 66 -1.66 -14.15 -7.24
C ASP A 66 -0.75 -14.49 -8.43
N ILE A 67 0.58 -14.50 -8.22
CA ILE A 67 1.55 -14.92 -9.24
C ILE A 67 1.36 -16.39 -9.58
N ARG A 68 1.12 -17.25 -8.57
CA ARG A 68 0.81 -18.67 -8.77
C ARG A 68 -0.46 -18.86 -9.59
N ASP A 69 -1.50 -18.07 -9.33
CA ASP A 69 -2.75 -18.12 -10.10
C ASP A 69 -2.55 -17.68 -11.55
N ILE A 70 -1.71 -16.67 -11.81
CA ILE A 70 -1.31 -16.28 -13.18
C ILE A 70 -0.57 -17.43 -13.86
N CYS A 71 0.43 -18.04 -13.23
CA CYS A 71 1.16 -19.20 -13.77
C CYS A 71 0.21 -20.34 -14.14
N ASN A 72 -0.78 -20.58 -13.29
CA ASN A 72 -1.80 -21.63 -13.48
C ASN A 72 -2.92 -21.23 -14.43
N ARG A 73 -2.88 -20.01 -15.00
CA ARG A 73 -3.93 -19.43 -15.87
C ARG A 73 -5.32 -19.36 -15.21
N ASN A 74 -5.36 -19.28 -13.89
CA ASN A 74 -6.58 -19.25 -13.07
C ASN A 74 -7.04 -17.82 -12.74
N VAL A 75 -6.69 -16.82 -13.54
CA VAL A 75 -7.02 -15.42 -13.28
C VAL A 75 -8.50 -15.17 -13.55
N VAL A 76 -9.33 -15.26 -12.53
CA VAL A 76 -10.76 -14.95 -12.62
C VAL A 76 -10.92 -13.43 -12.72
N SER A 77 -11.16 -12.92 -13.93
CA SER A 77 -11.65 -11.55 -14.12
C SER A 77 -13.02 -11.47 -13.47
N SER A 78 -13.12 -10.80 -12.32
CA SER A 78 -14.39 -10.43 -11.71
C SER A 78 -15.05 -9.33 -12.55
N ALA A 79 -15.48 -9.66 -13.76
CA ALA A 79 -16.46 -8.91 -14.51
C ALA A 79 -17.84 -9.47 -14.16
N SER A 80 -18.33 -9.14 -12.97
CA SER A 80 -19.76 -9.07 -12.72
C SER A 80 -20.01 -7.75 -12.02
N SER A 81 -20.58 -6.81 -12.76
CA SER A 81 -21.27 -5.64 -12.21
C SER A 81 -22.42 -6.13 -11.33
N ALA A 82 -22.23 -6.05 -10.03
CA ALA A 82 -23.29 -6.13 -9.03
C ALA A 82 -23.07 -4.98 -8.03
N PRO A 83 -24.16 -4.37 -7.53
CA PRO A 83 -24.11 -3.07 -6.86
C PRO A 83 -23.31 -3.15 -5.56
N ASP A 84 -22.75 -2.00 -5.19
CA ASP A 84 -22.04 -1.71 -3.94
C ASP A 84 -22.51 -2.59 -2.79
N THR A 85 -21.86 -3.75 -2.65
CA THR A 85 -21.98 -4.57 -1.46
C THR A 85 -20.91 -4.04 -0.52
N PRO A 86 -21.27 -3.61 0.71
CA PRO A 86 -20.29 -3.10 1.65
C PRO A 86 -19.19 -4.14 1.81
N VAL A 87 -17.96 -3.75 1.46
CA VAL A 87 -16.77 -4.54 1.77
C VAL A 87 -16.85 -4.84 3.27
N PRO A 88 -16.74 -6.11 3.71
CA PRO A 88 -16.75 -6.44 5.12
C PRO A 88 -15.65 -5.62 5.80
N GLN A 89 -16.07 -4.76 6.72
CA GLN A 89 -15.19 -3.93 7.55
C GLN A 89 -14.27 -4.89 8.30
N HIS A 90 -13.02 -4.99 7.86
CA HIS A 90 -11.94 -5.45 8.72
C HIS A 90 -11.85 -4.46 9.88
N ASP A 91 -11.86 -4.97 11.11
CA ASP A 91 -11.80 -4.25 12.39
C ASP A 91 -11.36 -2.79 12.23
N GLU A 92 -12.28 -1.87 12.51
CA GLU A 92 -12.10 -0.43 12.40
C GLU A 92 -10.81 -0.01 13.10
N GLY A 93 -9.76 0.18 12.29
CA GLY A 93 -8.44 0.46 12.79
C GLY A 93 -8.44 1.80 13.51
N GLU A 94 -8.27 1.76 14.84
CA GLU A 94 -8.10 2.95 15.69
C GLU A 94 -6.85 3.79 15.33
N THR A 95 -6.05 3.30 14.39
CA THR A 95 -4.86 3.95 13.85
C THR A 95 -5.11 4.48 12.45
N GLY A 96 -4.49 5.60 12.09
CA GLY A 96 -4.67 6.17 10.77
C GLY A 96 -4.12 7.58 10.66
N TRP A 97 -4.66 8.30 9.68
CA TRP A 97 -4.38 9.71 9.44
C TRP A 97 -5.66 10.53 9.51
N ILE A 98 -5.63 11.70 10.13
CA ILE A 98 -6.70 12.70 10.02
C ILE A 98 -6.17 13.92 9.27
N SER A 99 -6.80 14.26 8.16
CA SER A 99 -6.46 15.46 7.39
C SER A 99 -6.80 16.74 8.15
N PRO A 100 -6.25 17.91 7.76
CA PRO A 100 -6.56 19.19 8.39
C PRO A 100 -8.05 19.56 8.37
N ASP A 101 -8.82 19.02 7.41
CA ASP A 101 -10.27 19.21 7.28
C ASP A 101 -11.10 18.14 8.01
N GLY A 102 -10.48 17.25 8.79
CA GLY A 102 -11.18 16.28 9.64
C GLY A 102 -11.55 14.95 8.98
N ARG A 103 -11.05 14.64 7.78
CA ARG A 103 -11.31 13.32 7.18
C ARG A 103 -10.37 12.28 7.76
N PHE A 104 -10.93 11.16 8.22
CA PHE A 104 -10.16 10.04 8.74
C PHE A 104 -9.82 9.01 7.65
N PHE A 105 -8.57 8.56 7.67
CA PHE A 105 -8.01 7.56 6.76
C PHE A 105 -7.40 6.43 7.59
N PRO A 106 -8.15 5.35 7.86
CA PRO A 106 -7.68 4.27 8.71
C PRO A 106 -6.47 3.58 8.07
N CYS A 107 -5.48 3.26 8.89
CA CYS A 107 -4.40 2.36 8.53
C CYS A 107 -4.53 1.09 9.37
N GLY A 108 -4.31 -0.07 8.73
CA GLY A 108 -4.11 -1.31 9.47
C GLY A 108 -2.83 -1.27 10.31
N TYR A 109 -2.57 -2.34 11.05
CA TYR A 109 -1.40 -2.46 11.92
C TYR A 109 -0.08 -2.22 11.15
N GLY A 110 0.61 -1.13 11.48
CA GLY A 110 1.95 -0.82 10.95
C GLY A 110 2.01 -0.17 9.55
N CYS A 111 0.87 0.18 8.94
CA CYS A 111 0.83 0.65 7.54
C CYS A 111 0.76 2.18 7.36
N HIS A 112 1.27 2.98 8.30
CA HIS A 112 1.18 4.45 8.23
C HIS A 112 1.89 5.03 7.01
N THR A 113 3.05 4.50 6.64
CA THR A 113 3.83 4.96 5.48
C THR A 113 3.11 4.65 4.18
N GLU A 114 2.55 3.45 4.04
CA GLU A 114 1.81 3.00 2.87
C GLU A 114 0.52 3.82 2.71
N LYS A 115 -0.20 4.05 3.81
CA LYS A 115 -1.40 4.89 3.81
C LYS A 115 -1.06 6.33 3.44
N ALA A 116 0.06 6.87 3.94
CA ALA A 116 0.51 8.20 3.57
C ALA A 116 0.83 8.32 2.06
N ARG A 117 1.50 7.31 1.48
CA ARG A 117 1.73 7.25 0.02
C ARG A 117 0.44 7.20 -0.77
N GLU A 118 -0.55 6.44 -0.29
CA GLU A 118 -1.87 6.36 -0.91
C GLU A 118 -2.58 7.72 -0.91
N ILE A 119 -2.59 8.42 0.22
CA ILE A 119 -3.20 9.75 0.38
C ILE A 119 -2.55 10.77 -0.56
N ILE A 120 -1.22 10.79 -0.65
CA ILE A 120 -0.46 11.75 -1.48
C ILE A 120 -0.71 11.51 -2.98
N GLY A 121 -0.99 10.27 -3.37
CA GLY A 121 -1.06 9.85 -4.75
C GLY A 121 0.34 9.54 -5.31
N HIS A 122 0.46 8.37 -5.95
CA HIS A 122 1.73 7.84 -6.47
C HIS A 122 2.32 8.61 -7.67
N LEU A 123 1.81 9.79 -8.02
CA LEU A 123 2.25 10.59 -9.17
C LEU A 123 3.51 11.43 -8.87
N LYS A 124 3.82 11.68 -7.59
CA LYS A 124 5.03 12.41 -7.19
C LYS A 124 5.86 11.54 -6.25
N PRO A 125 7.14 11.28 -6.55
CA PRO A 125 8.02 10.62 -5.60
C PRO A 125 8.22 11.55 -4.41
N VAL A 126 7.77 11.10 -3.24
CA VAL A 126 7.99 11.77 -1.96
C VAL A 126 8.91 10.87 -1.14
N ASN A 127 10.08 11.39 -0.80
CA ASN A 127 11.12 10.64 -0.08
C ASN A 127 10.63 10.16 1.29
N ASP A 128 9.92 11.02 2.03
CA ASP A 128 9.24 10.65 3.28
C ASP A 128 7.75 11.04 3.21
N PRO A 129 6.87 10.09 2.86
CA PRO A 129 5.43 10.29 2.77
C PRO A 129 4.78 10.70 4.09
N ARG A 130 5.28 10.20 5.23
CA ARG A 130 4.71 10.51 6.54
C ARG A 130 5.03 11.95 6.91
N TRP A 131 6.32 12.29 6.83
CA TRP A 131 6.79 13.65 7.04
C TRP A 131 6.05 14.64 6.13
N TYR A 132 5.85 14.29 4.86
CA TYR A 132 5.13 15.14 3.91
C TYR A 132 3.70 15.48 4.33
N LEU A 133 2.97 14.52 4.92
CA LEU A 133 1.63 14.77 5.46
C LEU A 133 1.71 15.58 6.76
N GLU A 134 2.62 15.21 7.66
CA GLU A 134 2.83 15.89 8.95
C GLU A 134 3.15 17.39 8.77
N VAL A 135 4.04 17.76 7.84
CA VAL A 135 4.35 19.18 7.52
C VAL A 135 3.25 19.90 6.76
N LYS A 136 2.18 19.19 6.41
CA LYS A 136 0.94 19.76 5.85
C LYS A 136 -0.19 19.78 6.88
N GLY A 137 0.12 19.55 8.15
CA GLY A 137 -0.83 19.63 9.25
C GLY A 137 -1.72 18.40 9.38
N TRP A 138 -1.35 17.27 8.76
CA TRP A 138 -2.04 16.01 8.99
C TRP A 138 -1.63 15.42 10.33
N LEU A 139 -2.60 14.79 10.99
CA LEU A 139 -2.46 14.13 12.27
C LEU A 139 -2.29 12.62 12.05
N ALA A 140 -1.21 12.02 12.55
CA ALA A 140 -1.06 10.57 12.59
C ALA A 140 -1.54 10.03 13.93
N ILE A 141 -2.31 8.93 13.94
CA ILE A 141 -2.72 8.18 15.14
C ILE A 141 -2.07 6.81 15.10
N TYR A 142 -1.21 6.49 16.07
CA TYR A 142 -0.47 5.23 16.15
C TYR A 142 -0.69 4.52 17.48
N LYS A 143 -0.39 3.22 17.54
CA LYS A 143 -0.38 2.45 18.79
C LYS A 143 0.76 2.93 19.68
N ASN A 144 0.48 3.17 20.95
CA ASN A 144 1.48 3.52 21.95
C ASN A 144 2.11 2.23 22.51
N PRO A 145 3.43 2.00 22.34
CA PRO A 145 4.10 0.81 22.87
C PRO A 145 4.42 0.91 24.38
N VAL A 146 4.18 2.05 25.02
CA VAL A 146 4.50 2.32 26.42
C VAL A 146 3.27 2.08 27.32
N VAL A 147 3.51 1.78 28.60
CA VAL A 147 2.46 1.66 29.63
C VAL A 147 1.68 2.97 29.74
N GLY A 148 0.35 2.92 29.59
CA GLY A 148 -0.52 4.10 29.56
C GLY A 148 -1.72 3.88 28.64
N LYS A 149 -2.18 4.95 28.00
CA LYS A 149 -3.23 4.89 26.97
C LYS A 149 -2.70 4.19 25.70
N SER A 150 -3.58 3.50 24.98
CA SER A 150 -3.22 2.56 23.90
C SER A 150 -2.82 3.21 22.57
N LEU A 151 -3.05 4.51 22.42
CA LEU A 151 -2.76 5.30 21.22
C LEU A 151 -1.93 6.53 21.57
N ALA A 152 -1.29 7.08 20.56
CA ALA A 152 -0.61 8.37 20.61
C ALA A 152 -0.71 9.06 19.25
N ILE A 153 -0.51 10.37 19.25
CA ILE A 153 -0.60 11.22 18.06
C ILE A 153 0.75 11.84 17.68
N GLY A 154 0.97 12.00 16.38
CA GLY A 154 2.16 12.59 15.80
C GLY A 154 1.81 13.63 14.76
N MET A 155 2.53 14.74 14.79
CA MET A 155 2.50 15.83 13.82
C MET A 155 3.91 16.43 13.71
N ALA A 156 4.16 17.20 12.64
CA ALA A 156 5.41 17.93 12.50
C ALA A 156 5.49 19.03 13.57
N ARG A 157 6.71 19.39 13.98
CA ARG A 157 6.94 20.34 15.09
C ARG A 157 6.34 21.72 14.84
N GLU A 158 6.20 22.10 13.58
CA GLU A 158 5.59 23.34 13.13
C GLU A 158 4.09 23.40 13.41
N PHE A 159 3.45 22.24 13.64
CA PHE A 159 2.05 22.11 14.06
C PHE A 159 1.98 21.72 15.53
N SER A 160 2.01 22.74 16.39
CA SER A 160 1.90 22.57 17.84
C SER A 160 0.49 22.25 18.33
N ARG A 161 -0.53 22.37 17.47
CA ARG A 161 -1.93 22.12 17.80
C ARG A 161 -2.68 21.39 16.68
N ILE A 162 -3.60 20.51 17.05
CA ILE A 162 -4.58 19.95 16.13
C ILE A 162 -5.68 20.98 15.83
N SER A 163 -6.29 20.89 14.66
CA SER A 163 -7.45 21.71 14.31
C SER A 163 -8.73 21.26 15.03
N ASP A 164 -9.71 22.16 15.15
CA ASP A 164 -11.03 21.84 15.72
C ASP A 164 -11.71 20.70 14.97
N GLN A 165 -11.55 20.64 13.64
CA GLN A 165 -12.09 19.55 12.81
C GLN A 165 -11.42 18.21 13.12
N GLN A 166 -10.10 18.19 13.32
CA GLN A 166 -9.38 16.99 13.72
C GLN A 166 -9.80 16.52 15.13
N LEU A 167 -9.97 17.45 16.07
CA LEU A 167 -10.45 17.13 17.41
C LEU A 167 -11.89 16.59 17.40
N GLN A 168 -12.78 17.19 16.60
CA GLN A 168 -14.13 16.67 16.43
C GLN A 168 -14.12 15.25 15.84
N THR A 169 -13.23 14.99 14.88
CA THR A 169 -13.08 13.65 14.31
C THR A 169 -12.61 12.63 15.36
N LEU A 170 -11.68 13.01 16.25
CA LEU A 170 -11.24 12.14 17.35
C LEU A 170 -12.37 11.82 18.33
N ARG A 171 -13.26 12.79 18.59
CA ARG A 171 -14.48 12.62 19.39
C ARG A 171 -15.45 11.65 18.76
N ASP A 172 -15.74 11.86 17.48
CA ASP A 172 -16.70 11.04 16.73
C ASP A 172 -16.23 9.58 16.63
N LEU A 173 -14.91 9.35 16.59
CA LEU A 173 -14.30 8.03 16.61
C LEU A 173 -14.12 7.43 18.03
N GLY A 174 -14.41 8.19 19.09
CA GLY A 174 -14.25 7.75 20.48
C GLY A 174 -12.79 7.46 20.87
N LEU A 175 -11.83 8.20 20.33
CA LEU A 175 -10.39 7.94 20.51
C LEU A 175 -9.72 8.83 21.56
N GLU A 176 -10.34 9.93 22.00
CA GLU A 176 -9.73 10.90 22.94
C GLU A 176 -9.19 10.24 24.22
N GLU A 177 -9.99 9.35 24.83
CA GLU A 177 -9.60 8.65 26.06
C GLU A 177 -8.53 7.58 25.85
N LYS A 178 -8.24 7.22 24.59
CA LYS A 178 -7.24 6.24 24.20
C LYS A 178 -5.91 6.88 23.80
N ILE A 179 -5.83 8.20 23.67
CA ILE A 179 -4.61 8.91 23.21
C ILE A 179 -3.84 9.49 24.40
N GLU A 180 -2.61 9.03 24.59
CA GLU A 180 -1.73 9.39 25.70
C GLU A 180 -1.36 10.88 25.70
N ASN A 181 -0.91 11.38 24.55
CA ASN A 181 -0.30 12.70 24.41
C ASN A 181 -1.26 13.76 23.85
N LEU A 182 -2.58 13.55 23.89
CA LEU A 182 -3.57 14.46 23.29
C LEU A 182 -3.48 15.88 23.86
N SER A 183 -3.32 16.00 25.18
CA SER A 183 -3.24 17.28 25.89
C SER A 183 -2.07 18.15 25.45
N SER A 184 -1.01 17.57 24.88
CA SER A 184 0.13 18.30 24.34
C SER A 184 -0.18 19.03 23.02
N PHE A 185 -1.32 18.73 22.39
CA PHE A 185 -1.74 19.28 21.09
C PHE A 185 -3.06 20.07 21.15
N LEU A 186 -3.61 20.29 22.35
CA LEU A 186 -4.73 21.21 22.61
C LEU A 186 -4.18 22.61 22.93
#